data_AF-A0A256L8Y0-F1
#
_entry.id   AF-A0A256L8Y0-F1
#
_cell.length_a   1.000
_cell.length_b   1.000
_cell.length_c   1.000
_cell.angle_alpha   90.00
_cell.angle_beta   90.00
_cell.angle_gamma   90.00
#
_symmetry.space_group_name_H-M   'P 1'
#
loop_
_entity.id
_entity.type
_entity.pdbx_description
1 polymer ?
#
loop_
_entity_poly.entity_id
_entity_poly.type
_entity_poly.pdbx_seq_one_letter_code
_entity_poly.pdbx_strand_id
1 'polypeptide(L)'
;MNQKETVSLTEEDIKKLANELYKLQRKDELVEKDSLYCDGWIKLRKEINDWIHSNINRSEYSYSSLQMQIYGAVKFVTGCKGGLREMTNEQSKGARWIFEQMKDGFERYGTNQKRERN
;
A
#
# COMPACT_ATOMS: atom_id res chain seq x y z
N MET A 1 -62.65 -2.00 14.02
CA MET A 1 -61.55 -2.84 13.50
C MET A 1 -60.52 -1.90 12.88
N ASN A 2 -59.35 -1.73 13.49
CA ASN A 2 -58.27 -0.92 12.91
C ASN A 2 -57.48 -1.80 11.92
N GLN A 3 -57.63 -1.54 10.62
CA GLN A 3 -56.80 -2.14 9.60
C GLN A 3 -55.39 -1.53 9.73
N LYS A 4 -54.39 -2.37 10.00
CA LYS A 4 -52.97 -2.01 9.84
C LYS A 4 -52.69 -2.01 8.34
N GLU A 5 -52.51 -0.83 7.77
CA GLU A 5 -51.98 -0.69 6.42
C GLU A 5 -50.51 -1.15 6.43
N THR A 6 -50.25 -2.30 5.80
CA THR A 6 -48.88 -2.73 5.49
C THR A 6 -48.43 -1.96 4.26
N VAL A 7 -47.62 -0.92 4.46
CA VAL A 7 -46.96 -0.20 3.36
C VAL A 7 -46.03 -1.19 2.66
N SER A 8 -46.44 -1.64 1.48
CA SER A 8 -45.64 -2.50 0.61
C SER A 8 -44.64 -1.63 -0.12
N LEU A 9 -43.35 -1.75 0.22
CA LEU A 9 -42.29 -1.08 -0.51
C LEU A 9 -42.23 -1.61 -1.94
N THR A 10 -42.22 -0.70 -2.91
CA THR A 10 -42.06 -1.07 -4.32
C THR A 10 -40.60 -1.38 -4.63
N GLU A 11 -40.33 -2.03 -5.77
CA GLU A 11 -38.96 -2.30 -6.22
C GLU A 11 -38.15 -1.00 -6.41
N GLU A 12 -38.80 0.10 -6.79
CA GLU A 12 -38.16 1.42 -6.91
C GLU A 12 -37.77 1.98 -5.55
N ASP A 13 -38.60 1.81 -4.52
CA ASP A 13 -38.28 2.22 -3.16
C ASP A 13 -37.06 1.47 -2.61
N ILE A 14 -36.98 0.16 -2.90
CA ILE A 14 -35.84 -0.68 -2.53
C ILE A 14 -34.57 -0.22 -3.25
N LYS A 15 -34.64 0.08 -4.56
CA LYS A 15 -33.50 0.61 -5.34
C LYS A 15 -33.04 1.96 -4.82
N LYS A 16 -33.98 2.82 -4.41
CA LYS A 16 -33.67 4.14 -3.84
C LYS A 16 -32.98 4.00 -2.48
N LEU A 17 -33.50 3.14 -1.61
CA LEU A 17 -32.88 2.80 -0.32
C LEU A 17 -31.47 2.22 -0.50
N ALA A 18 -31.28 1.28 -1.43
CA ALA A 18 -29.97 0.70 -1.72
C ALA A 18 -28.97 1.75 -2.20
N ASN A 19 -29.40 2.67 -3.07
CA ASN A 19 -28.56 3.77 -3.56
C ASN A 19 -28.23 4.79 -2.46
N GLU A 20 -29.17 5.09 -1.56
CA GLU A 20 -28.93 5.98 -0.43
C GLU A 20 -27.97 5.35 0.58
N LEU A 21 -28.14 4.06 0.90
CA LEU A 21 -27.20 3.29 1.72
C LEU A 21 -25.80 3.24 1.11
N TYR A 22 -25.71 3.03 -0.21
CA TYR A 22 -24.43 3.04 -0.93
C TYR A 22 -23.73 4.41 -0.84
N LYS A 23 -24.48 5.51 -0.99
CA LYS A 23 -23.95 6.87 -0.85
C LYS A 23 -23.52 7.19 0.58
N LEU A 24 -24.24 6.69 1.57
CA LEU A 24 -23.89 6.84 2.99
C LEU A 24 -22.63 6.04 3.33
N GLN A 25 -22.53 4.78 2.93
CA GLN A 25 -21.30 3.99 3.09
C GLN A 25 -20.09 4.65 2.42
N ARG A 26 -20.25 5.18 1.20
CA ARG A 26 -19.19 5.94 0.54
C ARG A 26 -18.79 7.22 1.28
N LYS A 27 -19.74 7.90 1.95
CA LYS A 27 -19.42 9.08 2.77
C LYS A 27 -18.60 8.70 4.01
N ASP A 28 -18.89 7.56 4.63
CA ASP A 28 -18.10 7.04 5.76
C ASP A 28 -16.72 6.51 5.31
N GLU A 29 -16.60 5.98 4.09
CA GLU A 29 -15.31 5.63 3.47
C GLU A 29 -14.47 6.85 3.06
N LEU A 30 -15.11 8.01 2.84
CA LEU A 30 -14.48 9.27 2.47
C LEU A 30 -14.22 10.20 3.66
N VAL A 31 -14.50 9.77 4.89
CA VAL A 31 -13.78 10.35 6.04
C VAL A 31 -12.33 10.01 5.77
N GLU A 32 -11.57 10.99 5.25
CA GLU A 32 -10.13 10.95 5.14
C GLU A 32 -9.61 10.46 6.49
N LYS A 33 -9.37 9.15 6.60
CA LYS A 33 -8.56 8.62 7.68
C LYS A 33 -7.23 9.30 7.45
N ASP A 34 -6.90 10.28 8.30
CA ASP A 34 -5.58 10.83 8.39
C ASP A 34 -4.61 9.69 8.14
N SER A 35 -3.88 9.78 7.03
CA SER A 35 -3.01 8.70 6.64
C SER A 35 -2.07 8.47 7.81
N LEU A 36 -2.10 7.25 8.38
CA LEU A 36 -1.19 6.85 9.46
C LEU A 36 0.29 6.96 9.09
N TYR A 37 0.58 7.30 7.83
CA TYR A 37 1.90 7.43 7.26
C TYR A 37 2.10 8.84 6.71
N CYS A 38 3.33 9.35 6.84
CA CYS A 38 3.71 10.59 6.16
C CYS A 38 3.69 10.43 4.62
N ASP A 39 3.42 11.52 3.91
CA ASP A 39 3.30 11.54 2.45
C ASP A 39 4.53 10.98 1.72
N GLY A 40 5.73 11.30 2.23
CA GLY A 40 6.98 10.81 1.66
C GLY A 40 7.05 9.28 1.71
N TRP A 41 6.63 8.67 2.81
CA TRP A 41 6.58 7.22 2.94
C TRP A 41 5.49 6.59 2.08
N ILE A 42 4.31 7.20 1.95
CA ILE A 42 3.23 6.68 1.09
C ILE A 42 3.71 6.58 -0.36
N LYS A 43 4.32 7.66 -0.87
CA LYS A 43 4.86 7.72 -2.24
C LYS A 43 5.96 6.68 -2.43
N LEU A 44 6.92 6.64 -1.51
CA LEU A 44 8.03 5.68 -1.57
C LEU A 44 7.54 4.23 -1.50
N ARG A 45 6.56 3.92 -0.65
CA ARG A 45 5.98 2.58 -0.54
C ARG A 45 5.36 2.11 -1.85
N LYS A 46 4.67 3.01 -2.56
CA LYS A 46 4.12 2.71 -3.88
C LYS A 46 5.25 2.39 -4.87
N GLU A 47 6.27 3.25 -4.93
CA GLU A 47 7.43 3.04 -5.81
C GLU A 47 8.18 1.73 -5.50
N ILE A 48 8.33 1.36 -4.23
CA ILE A 48 8.93 0.08 -3.82
C ILE A 48 8.11 -1.08 -4.38
N ASN A 49 6.78 -1.08 -4.20
CA ASN A 49 5.93 -2.16 -4.72
C ASN A 49 6.01 -2.27 -6.25
N ASP A 50 5.93 -1.13 -6.96
CA ASP A 50 5.99 -1.09 -8.42
C ASP A 50 7.36 -1.60 -8.94
N TRP A 51 8.44 -1.24 -8.23
CA TRP A 51 9.78 -1.73 -8.55
C TRP A 51 9.93 -3.23 -8.32
N ILE A 52 9.42 -3.78 -7.21
CA ILE A 52 9.47 -5.22 -6.93
C ILE A 52 8.69 -5.97 -8.03
N HIS A 53 7.47 -5.54 -8.36
CA HIS A 53 6.68 -6.18 -9.40
C HIS A 53 7.38 -6.18 -10.77
N SER A 54 8.07 -5.10 -11.09
CA SER A 54 8.81 -4.97 -12.35
C SER A 54 10.09 -5.82 -12.39
N ASN A 55 10.66 -6.16 -11.22
CA ASN A 55 11.95 -6.86 -11.11
C ASN A 55 11.87 -8.29 -10.56
N ILE A 56 10.67 -8.74 -10.16
CA ILE A 56 10.50 -10.07 -9.54
C ILE A 56 10.99 -11.20 -10.44
N ASN A 57 10.77 -11.10 -11.75
CA ASN A 57 11.20 -12.12 -12.72
C ASN A 57 12.72 -12.15 -12.93
N ARG A 58 13.43 -11.08 -12.54
CA ARG A 58 14.90 -10.97 -12.60
C ARG A 58 15.56 -11.43 -11.30
N SER A 59 14.77 -11.68 -10.25
CA SER A 59 15.23 -12.04 -8.92
C SER A 59 15.01 -13.54 -8.65
N GLU A 60 15.84 -14.14 -7.80
CA GLU A 60 15.60 -15.48 -7.22
C GLU A 60 14.70 -15.42 -5.97
N TYR A 61 14.48 -14.20 -5.44
CA TYR A 61 13.68 -13.96 -4.25
C TYR A 61 12.21 -13.75 -4.58
N SER A 62 11.33 -14.22 -3.68
CA SER A 62 9.90 -13.92 -3.71
C SER A 62 9.62 -12.44 -3.45
N TYR A 63 8.41 -11.98 -3.82
CA TYR A 63 7.95 -10.61 -3.58
C TYR A 63 8.07 -10.25 -2.09
N SER A 64 7.59 -11.13 -1.21
CA SER A 64 7.64 -10.93 0.23
C SER A 64 9.06 -10.82 0.75
N SER A 65 10.00 -11.60 0.21
CA SER A 65 11.41 -11.57 0.61
C SER A 65 12.07 -10.24 0.22
N LEU A 66 11.87 -9.78 -1.02
CA LEU A 66 12.38 -8.48 -1.47
C LEU A 66 11.78 -7.34 -0.64
N GLN A 67 10.47 -7.38 -0.40
CA GLN A 67 9.81 -6.37 0.42
C GLN A 67 10.36 -6.35 1.85
N MET A 68 10.59 -7.51 2.47
CA MET A 68 11.18 -7.61 3.81
C MET A 68 12.59 -7.05 3.86
N GLN A 69 13.44 -7.36 2.88
CA GLN A 69 14.81 -6.83 2.81
C GLN A 69 14.81 -5.31 2.70
N ILE A 70 14.01 -4.75 1.79
CA ILE A 70 13.90 -3.29 1.59
C ILE A 70 13.37 -2.62 2.86
N TYR A 71 12.27 -3.12 3.43
CA TYR A 71 11.70 -2.53 4.64
C TYR A 71 12.61 -2.67 5.86
N GLY A 72 13.38 -3.76 5.95
CA GLY A 72 14.40 -3.95 6.98
C GLY A 72 15.49 -2.89 6.88
N ALA A 73 16.05 -2.67 5.69
CA ALA A 73 17.06 -1.65 5.44
C ALA A 73 16.53 -0.24 5.73
N VAL A 74 15.29 0.05 5.29
CA VAL A 74 14.63 1.32 5.59
C VAL A 74 14.52 1.52 7.10
N LYS A 75 13.98 0.56 7.86
CA LYS A 75 13.85 0.67 9.32
C LYS A 75 15.19 0.91 10.00
N PHE A 76 16.24 0.23 9.54
CA PHE A 76 17.59 0.39 10.06
C PHE A 76 18.13 1.80 9.85
N VAL A 77 18.05 2.32 8.62
CA VAL A 77 18.57 3.66 8.27
C VAL A 77 17.76 4.79 8.91
N THR A 78 16.43 4.66 8.95
CA THR A 78 15.58 5.72 9.51
C THR A 78 15.50 5.73 11.03
N GLY A 79 15.93 4.64 11.68
CA GLY A 79 15.83 4.49 13.13
C GLY A 79 14.40 4.46 13.66
N CYS A 80 13.41 4.13 12.82
CA CYS A 80 12.00 4.10 13.22
C CYS A 80 11.72 2.96 14.22
N LYS A 81 11.75 3.27 15.53
CA LYS A 81 11.58 2.29 16.62
C LYS A 81 10.16 1.72 16.73
N GLY A 82 9.11 2.54 16.56
CA GLY A 82 7.71 2.07 16.53
C GLY A 82 7.25 1.57 15.15
N GLY A 83 8.18 1.39 14.21
CA GLY A 83 7.92 0.89 12.87
C GLY A 83 7.61 1.98 11.84
N LEU A 84 7.30 1.55 10.62
CA LEU A 84 7.19 2.43 9.44
C LEU A 84 5.98 3.39 9.50
N ARG A 85 5.05 3.16 10.43
CA ARG A 85 3.89 4.04 10.69
C ARG A 85 4.30 5.35 11.34
N GLU A 86 5.32 5.33 12.18
CA GLU A 86 5.79 6.53 12.90
C GLU A 86 6.83 7.32 12.10
N MET A 87 7.02 6.98 10.82
CA MET A 87 8.03 7.63 9.98
C MET A 87 7.63 9.08 9.70
N THR A 88 8.55 10.00 9.99
CA THR A 88 8.44 11.42 9.62
C THR A 88 8.83 11.66 8.16
N ASN A 89 8.43 12.80 7.60
CA ASN A 89 8.84 13.20 6.24
C ASN A 89 10.37 13.34 6.11
N GLU A 90 11.10 13.78 7.14
CA GLU A 90 12.56 13.82 7.10
C GLU A 90 13.18 12.41 7.05
N GLN A 91 12.67 11.48 7.87
CA GLN A 91 13.10 10.08 7.81
C GLN A 91 12.81 9.45 6.44
N SER A 92 11.71 9.85 5.78
CA SER A 92 11.38 9.34 4.43
C SER A 92 12.44 9.69 3.38
N LYS A 93 13.21 10.77 3.56
CA LYS A 93 14.35 11.10 2.68
C LYS A 93 15.47 10.07 2.84
N GLY A 94 15.78 9.67 4.08
CA GLY A 94 16.73 8.60 4.38
C GLY A 94 16.26 7.24 3.85
N ALA A 95 14.96 6.95 3.99
CA ALA A 95 14.34 5.75 3.41
C ALA A 95 14.47 5.72 1.88
N ARG A 96 14.26 6.87 1.22
CA ARG A 96 14.44 6.98 -0.23
C ARG A 96 15.88 6.74 -0.61
N TRP A 97 16.83 7.39 0.06
CA TRP A 97 18.25 7.21 -0.22
C TRP A 97 18.67 5.74 -0.17
N ILE A 98 18.33 5.00 0.89
CA ILE A 98 18.70 3.59 0.99
C ILE A 98 18.00 2.73 -0.06
N PHE A 99 16.75 3.03 -0.41
CA PHE A 99 16.06 2.32 -1.50
C PHE A 99 16.76 2.53 -2.85
N GLU A 100 17.21 3.74 -3.18
CA GLU A 100 18.02 4.00 -4.37
C GLU A 100 19.33 3.19 -4.37
N GLN A 101 20.05 3.14 -3.24
CA GLN A 101 21.26 2.32 -3.12
C GLN A 101 20.99 0.83 -3.33
N MET A 102 19.84 0.33 -2.86
CA MET A 102 19.45 -1.07 -3.07
C MET A 102 19.12 -1.35 -4.53
N LYS A 103 18.46 -0.43 -5.25
CA LYS A 103 18.22 -0.56 -6.70
C LYS A 103 19.53 -0.63 -7.47
N ASP A 104 20.47 0.27 -7.18
CA ASP A 104 21.79 0.28 -7.80
C ASP A 104 22.56 -1.03 -7.55
N GLY A 105 22.50 -1.54 -6.31
CA GLY A 105 23.08 -2.84 -5.97
C GLY A 105 22.41 -4.00 -6.73
N PHE A 106 21.09 -3.98 -6.84
CA PHE A 106 20.34 -4.99 -7.59
C PHE A 106 20.69 -5.00 -9.08
N GLU A 107 20.84 -3.83 -9.71
CA GLU A 107 21.25 -3.77 -11.13
C GLU A 107 22.69 -4.25 -11.34
N ARG A 108 23.59 -4.02 -10.38
CA ARG A 108 25.00 -4.46 -10.49
C ARG A 108 25.18 -5.96 -10.26
N TYR A 109 24.41 -6.56 -9.35
CA TYR A 109 24.65 -7.93 -8.89
C TYR A 109 23.49 -8.90 -9.15
N GLY A 110 22.25 -8.40 -9.26
CA GLY A 110 21.05 -9.22 -9.47
C GLY A 110 20.90 -9.77 -10.89
N THR A 111 21.48 -9.11 -11.90
CA THR A 111 21.42 -9.59 -13.30
C THR A 111 22.46 -10.64 -13.64
N ASN A 112 23.60 -10.64 -12.94
CA ASN A 112 24.73 -11.52 -13.28
C ASN A 112 24.50 -12.96 -12.82
N GLN A 113 23.75 -13.17 -11.74
CA GLN A 113 23.49 -14.51 -11.20
C GLN A 113 22.64 -15.40 -12.13
N LYS A 114 21.77 -14.83 -12.97
CA LYS A 114 21.00 -15.60 -13.97
C LYS A 114 21.80 -15.98 -15.21
N ARG A 115 22.87 -15.23 -15.54
CA ARG A 115 23.69 -15.49 -16.74
C ARG A 115 24.73 -16.58 -16.52
N GLU A 116 25.18 -16.79 -15.28
CA GLU A 116 26.19 -17.80 -14.95
C GLU A 116 25.61 -19.21 -14.73
N ARG A 117 24.28 -19.37 -14.72
CA ARG A 117 23.60 -20.66 -14.51
C ARG A 117 23.11 -21.34 -15.81
N ASN A 118 23.47 -20.84 -16.99
CA ASN A 118 23.16 -21.45 -18.29
C ASN A 118 24.40 -22.05 -18.95
#